data_AF-A0A967MSQ3-F1
#
_entry.id   AF-A0A967MSQ3-F1
#
_cell.length_a   1.000
_cell.length_b   1.000
_cell.length_c   1.000
_cell.angle_alpha   90.00
_cell.angle_beta   90.00
_cell.angle_gamma   90.00
#
_symmetry.space_group_name_H-M   'P 1'
#
loop_
_entity.id
_entity.type
_entity.pdbx_description
1 polymer ?
#
loop_
_entity_poly.entity_id
_entity_poly.type
_entity_poly.pdbx_seq_one_letter_code
_entity_poly.pdbx_strand_id
1 'polypeptide(L)'
;MRTWHRAVREDRFESLLELFYAILNEVGGTARAALLPDLGHLSGFIAAAEAQLASPDLLKRLGYFLRYAEAAAGSFAGPQPPREDAVQVMTIHTAKGLEFPVVVVADAVEGAIPAHFPESVRAQLRRELAGVEPWLDETEEERRVLYVALTRAQDRVILATTPQAPSPFLEEFPSVPAPSGKMPRPARRFYSHAPRRAPPLHVHHSQVYDYHFCPKRYLLADGYGFASQVIAPVSAGQSLHRALEIFHRLKRDGERVTPDRRARIFERAWVRPRDARKARREYENLYGIFERYARQWEDTTARMRVLQPEQPVYVAQAAGILTGRIDLLRERDDALEIVEFKYHANPMMPDYPQRQLEHYSLAFANERPRL
;
A
#
# COMPACT_ATOMS: atom_id res chain seq x y z
N MET A 1 -35.55 -1.24 21.65
CA MET A 1 -35.22 -0.79 20.28
C MET A 1 -33.70 -0.61 20.23
N ARG A 2 -33.00 -1.36 19.36
CA ARG A 2 -31.53 -1.38 19.29
C ARG A 2 -30.95 0.04 19.13
N THR A 3 -29.87 0.36 19.82
CA THR A 3 -29.35 1.74 19.94
C THR A 3 -28.90 2.31 18.61
N TRP A 4 -28.37 1.49 17.71
CA TRP A 4 -27.97 1.91 16.37
C TRP A 4 -29.15 2.26 15.44
N HIS A 5 -30.34 1.64 15.59
CA HIS A 5 -31.50 1.96 14.74
C HIS A 5 -31.95 3.42 14.88
N ARG A 6 -31.91 3.94 16.12
CA ARG A 6 -32.22 5.35 16.38
C ARG A 6 -31.13 6.26 15.82
N ALA A 7 -29.86 5.90 16.03
CA ALA A 7 -28.71 6.66 15.52
C ALA A 7 -28.66 6.76 13.98
N VAL A 8 -29.06 5.70 13.25
CA VAL A 8 -29.20 5.75 11.78
C VAL A 8 -30.29 6.75 11.36
N ARG A 9 -31.44 6.76 12.04
CA ARG A 9 -32.54 7.68 11.72
C ARG A 9 -32.22 9.14 12.04
N GLU A 10 -31.31 9.36 12.98
CA GLU A 10 -30.80 10.67 13.40
C GLU A 10 -29.53 11.08 12.63
N ASP A 11 -29.12 10.31 11.61
CA ASP A 11 -27.91 10.53 10.79
C ASP A 11 -26.63 10.74 11.60
N ARG A 12 -26.46 9.91 12.66
CA ARG A 12 -25.36 10.05 13.64
C ARG A 12 -24.09 9.27 13.29
N PHE A 13 -24.04 8.57 12.15
CA PHE A 13 -22.85 7.83 11.73
C PHE A 13 -22.20 8.51 10.53
N GLU A 14 -20.90 8.74 10.61
CA GLU A 14 -20.11 9.39 9.55
C GLU A 14 -19.70 8.40 8.45
N SER A 15 -19.92 7.09 8.68
CA SER A 15 -19.51 6.02 7.77
C SER A 15 -20.30 4.73 7.94
N LEU A 16 -20.34 3.92 6.88
CA LEU A 16 -20.79 2.53 6.95
C LEU A 16 -19.89 1.69 7.84
N LEU A 17 -18.59 2.01 7.90
CA LEU A 17 -17.63 1.31 8.74
C LEU A 17 -17.91 1.57 10.23
N GLU A 18 -18.27 2.79 10.60
CA GLU A 18 -18.69 3.14 11.96
C GLU A 18 -20.00 2.47 12.33
N LEU A 19 -20.99 2.47 11.43
CA LEU A 19 -22.23 1.71 11.62
C LEU A 19 -21.94 0.22 11.82
N PHE A 20 -21.06 -0.37 11.01
CA PHE A 20 -20.64 -1.77 11.14
C PHE A 20 -20.06 -2.04 12.54
N TYR A 21 -19.14 -1.19 13.02
CA TYR A 21 -18.55 -1.36 14.34
C TYR A 21 -19.54 -1.11 15.48
N ALA A 22 -20.50 -0.19 15.33
CA ALA A 22 -21.56 0.03 16.31
C ALA A 22 -22.47 -1.20 16.44
N ILE A 23 -22.85 -1.81 15.30
CA ILE A 23 -23.59 -3.08 15.29
C ILE A 23 -22.74 -4.18 15.91
N LEU A 24 -21.47 -4.29 15.53
CA LEU A 24 -20.57 -5.31 16.06
C LEU A 24 -20.36 -5.17 17.56
N ASN A 25 -20.28 -3.96 18.12
CA ASN A 25 -20.18 -3.77 19.57
C ASN A 25 -21.47 -4.14 20.31
N GLU A 26 -22.64 -3.93 19.70
CA GLU A 26 -23.94 -4.30 20.31
C GLU A 26 -24.22 -5.81 20.20
N VAL A 27 -23.77 -6.47 19.13
CA VAL A 27 -23.99 -7.90 18.87
C VAL A 27 -22.82 -8.79 19.34
N GLY A 28 -21.62 -8.21 19.43
CA GLY A 28 -20.32 -8.90 19.49
C GLY A 28 -20.03 -9.70 20.75
N GLY A 29 -20.81 -9.51 21.84
CA GLY A 29 -20.79 -10.41 22.99
C GLY A 29 -21.15 -11.87 22.65
N THR A 30 -21.65 -12.12 21.43
CA THR A 30 -22.07 -13.45 20.94
C THR A 30 -21.29 -13.96 19.72
N ALA A 31 -20.34 -13.19 19.19
CA ALA A 31 -19.61 -13.58 17.98
C ALA A 31 -18.61 -14.72 18.29
N ARG A 32 -18.82 -15.89 17.68
CA ARG A 32 -17.88 -17.02 17.76
C ARG A 32 -16.56 -16.65 17.08
N ALA A 33 -15.43 -17.08 17.62
CA ALA A 33 -14.11 -16.85 17.04
C ALA A 33 -14.00 -17.26 15.57
N ALA A 34 -14.75 -18.29 15.15
CA ALA A 34 -14.83 -18.75 13.77
C ALA A 34 -15.37 -17.71 12.77
N LEU A 35 -16.12 -16.70 13.23
CA LEU A 35 -16.69 -15.64 12.38
C LEU A 35 -15.75 -14.44 12.22
N LEU A 36 -14.67 -14.34 13.00
CA LEU A 36 -13.76 -13.19 12.95
C LEU A 36 -13.12 -12.97 11.58
N PRO A 37 -12.68 -14.00 10.83
CA PRO A 37 -12.17 -13.81 9.47
C PRO A 37 -13.20 -13.19 8.53
N ASP A 38 -14.44 -13.68 8.54
CA ASP A 38 -15.51 -13.20 7.66
C ASP A 38 -15.92 -11.75 8.02
N LEU A 39 -15.98 -11.44 9.31
CA LEU A 39 -16.27 -10.09 9.79
C LEU A 39 -15.15 -9.10 9.46
N GLY A 40 -13.90 -9.53 9.54
CA GLY A 40 -12.76 -8.73 9.12
C GLY A 40 -12.75 -8.48 7.60
N HIS A 41 -13.02 -9.51 6.79
CA HIS A 41 -13.20 -9.35 5.34
C HIS A 41 -14.32 -8.34 5.01
N LEU A 42 -15.47 -8.43 5.68
CA LEU A 42 -16.57 -7.47 5.50
C LEU A 42 -16.14 -6.06 5.91
N SER A 43 -15.42 -5.91 7.02
CA SER A 43 -14.88 -4.64 7.48
C SER A 43 -13.94 -4.00 6.44
N GLY A 44 -12.98 -4.76 5.92
CA GLY A 44 -12.09 -4.34 4.84
C GLY A 44 -12.84 -3.96 3.57
N PHE A 45 -13.86 -4.74 3.21
CA PHE A 45 -14.69 -4.50 2.04
C PHE A 45 -15.50 -3.20 2.14
N ILE A 46 -16.11 -2.94 3.30
CA ILE A 46 -16.81 -1.68 3.57
C ILE A 46 -15.83 -0.51 3.44
N ALA A 47 -14.63 -0.61 4.01
CA ALA A 47 -13.63 0.45 3.94
C ALA A 47 -13.18 0.74 2.49
N ALA A 48 -12.94 -0.30 1.70
CA ALA A 48 -12.55 -0.17 0.29
C ALA A 48 -13.66 0.48 -0.56
N ALA A 49 -14.91 0.05 -0.36
CA ALA A 49 -16.06 0.67 -1.03
C ALA A 49 -16.21 2.14 -0.64
N GLU A 50 -16.11 2.45 0.64
CA GLU A 50 -16.24 3.82 1.12
C GLU A 50 -15.15 4.77 0.62
N ALA A 51 -13.95 4.26 0.31
CA ALA A 51 -12.88 5.06 -0.29
C ALA A 51 -13.26 5.56 -1.71
N GLN A 52 -14.13 4.83 -2.41
CA GLN A 52 -14.61 5.18 -3.75
C GLN A 52 -15.91 6.00 -3.73
N LEU A 53 -16.62 6.00 -2.60
CA LEU A 53 -17.95 6.60 -2.46
C LEU A 53 -17.89 7.97 -1.78
N ALA A 54 -18.04 9.04 -2.58
CA ALA A 54 -18.17 10.41 -2.10
C ALA A 54 -19.65 10.79 -1.91
N SER A 55 -20.24 10.48 -0.75
CA SER A 55 -21.57 10.99 -0.37
C SER A 55 -21.65 11.34 1.11
N PRO A 56 -22.26 12.46 1.53
CA PRO A 56 -22.46 12.76 2.95
C PRO A 56 -23.61 11.95 3.58
N ASP A 57 -24.47 11.31 2.78
CA ASP A 57 -25.68 10.62 3.22
C ASP A 57 -25.43 9.11 3.42
N LEU A 58 -25.66 8.63 4.64
CA LEU A 58 -25.38 7.25 5.03
C LEU A 58 -26.26 6.21 4.29
N LEU A 59 -27.52 6.53 4.01
CA LEU A 59 -28.43 5.61 3.32
C LEU A 59 -28.07 5.49 1.83
N LYS A 60 -27.68 6.61 1.19
CA LYS A 60 -27.14 6.60 -0.16
C LYS A 60 -25.84 5.81 -0.22
N ARG A 61 -24.95 5.96 0.78
CA ARG A 61 -23.74 5.12 0.90
C ARG A 61 -24.08 3.64 0.97
N LEU A 62 -25.05 3.25 1.80
CA LEU A 62 -25.49 1.85 1.89
C LEU A 62 -26.01 1.35 0.54
N GLY A 63 -26.85 2.13 -0.14
CA GLY A 63 -27.34 1.78 -1.48
C GLY A 63 -26.21 1.61 -2.50
N TYR A 64 -25.23 2.51 -2.52
CA TYR A 64 -24.05 2.38 -3.38
C TYR A 64 -23.17 1.20 -3.01
N PHE A 65 -22.99 0.95 -1.71
CA PHE A 65 -22.24 -0.20 -1.21
C PHE A 65 -22.90 -1.52 -1.65
N LEU A 66 -24.22 -1.64 -1.54
CA LEU A 66 -24.94 -2.84 -1.99
C LEU A 66 -24.77 -3.05 -3.50
N ARG A 67 -24.87 -2.00 -4.31
CA ARG A 67 -24.59 -2.07 -5.76
C ARG A 67 -23.14 -2.43 -6.05
N TYR A 68 -22.20 -1.90 -5.29
CA TYR A 68 -20.78 -2.22 -5.39
C TYR A 68 -20.52 -3.69 -5.03
N ALA A 69 -21.20 -4.21 -3.99
CA ALA A 69 -21.15 -5.61 -3.59
C ALA A 69 -21.74 -6.56 -4.64
N GLU A 70 -22.88 -6.20 -5.24
CA GLU A 70 -23.48 -6.93 -6.35
C GLU A 70 -22.55 -6.96 -7.57
N ALA A 71 -21.96 -5.82 -7.93
CA ALA A 71 -21.06 -5.71 -9.08
C ALA A 71 -19.75 -6.49 -8.91
N ALA A 72 -19.26 -6.61 -7.67
CA ALA A 72 -18.02 -7.31 -7.38
C ALA A 72 -18.21 -8.81 -7.06
N ALA A 73 -19.45 -9.32 -7.12
CA ALA A 73 -19.79 -10.73 -6.93
C ALA A 73 -18.94 -11.64 -7.84
N GLY A 74 -18.03 -12.40 -7.21
CA GLY A 74 -17.13 -13.35 -7.89
C GLY A 74 -15.65 -12.93 -7.96
N SER A 75 -15.31 -11.68 -7.63
CA SER A 75 -13.92 -11.16 -7.68
C SER A 75 -13.33 -10.86 -6.29
N PHE A 76 -13.95 -11.38 -5.24
CA PHE A 76 -13.61 -11.04 -3.86
C PHE A 76 -12.49 -11.91 -3.31
N ALA A 77 -11.27 -11.38 -3.37
CA ALA A 77 -10.25 -11.64 -2.36
C ALA A 77 -9.87 -10.28 -1.77
N GLY A 78 -10.36 -9.97 -0.57
CA GLY A 78 -9.71 -8.94 0.23
C GLY A 78 -8.24 -9.32 0.45
N PRO A 79 -7.36 -8.38 0.87
CA PRO A 79 -6.01 -8.74 1.25
C PRO A 79 -6.08 -9.81 2.34
N GLN A 80 -5.83 -11.07 1.97
CA GLN A 80 -5.66 -12.13 2.94
C GLN A 80 -4.24 -12.01 3.47
N PRO A 81 -4.03 -12.10 4.80
CA PRO A 81 -2.67 -12.27 5.30
C PRO A 81 -2.06 -13.47 4.56
N PRO A 82 -0.81 -13.35 4.07
CA PRO A 82 -0.16 -14.45 3.39
C PRO A 82 -0.20 -15.67 4.32
N ARG A 83 -0.95 -16.70 3.93
CA ARG A 83 -0.95 -17.98 4.64
C ARG A 83 0.42 -18.62 4.44
N GLU A 84 1.06 -19.02 5.54
CA GLU A 84 2.40 -19.61 5.56
C GLU A 84 2.52 -20.88 4.69
N ASP A 85 1.42 -21.64 4.54
CA ASP A 85 1.32 -22.84 3.70
C ASP A 85 0.31 -22.65 2.55
N ALA A 86 0.46 -21.59 1.75
CA ALA A 86 -0.40 -21.37 0.58
C ALA A 86 0.35 -20.85 -0.64
N VAL A 87 -0.25 -21.06 -1.81
CA VAL A 87 0.17 -20.38 -3.04
C VAL A 87 -0.26 -18.92 -2.93
N GLN A 88 0.71 -18.00 -2.98
CA GLN A 88 0.42 -16.57 -2.99
C GLN A 88 0.08 -16.13 -4.41
N VAL A 89 -1.15 -15.63 -4.59
CA VAL A 89 -1.61 -15.04 -5.85
C VAL A 89 -1.59 -13.53 -5.68
N MET A 90 -0.82 -12.86 -6.52
CA MET A 90 -0.61 -11.40 -6.45
C MET A 90 -0.31 -10.83 -7.83
N THR A 91 -0.33 -9.50 -7.96
CA THR A 91 0.07 -8.84 -9.21
C THR A 91 1.60 -8.70 -9.29
N ILE A 92 2.13 -8.52 -10.50
CA ILE A 92 3.59 -8.36 -10.71
C ILE A 92 4.12 -7.14 -9.94
N HIS A 93 3.36 -6.04 -9.93
CA HIS A 93 3.72 -4.81 -9.20
C HIS A 93 3.87 -5.06 -7.70
N THR A 94 2.95 -5.83 -7.11
CA THR A 94 3.01 -6.19 -5.68
C THR A 94 4.13 -7.16 -5.34
N ALA A 95 4.64 -7.92 -6.32
CA ALA A 95 5.75 -8.84 -6.13
C ALA A 95 7.13 -8.15 -6.11
N LYS A 96 7.22 -6.86 -6.46
CA LYS A 96 8.49 -6.12 -6.51
C LYS A 96 9.18 -6.10 -5.14
N GLY A 97 10.43 -6.56 -5.09
CA GLY A 97 11.20 -6.67 -3.84
C GLY A 97 10.91 -7.93 -3.03
N LEU A 98 10.04 -8.82 -3.52
CA LEU A 98 9.86 -10.17 -3.00
C LEU A 98 10.61 -11.18 -3.89
N GLU A 99 10.82 -12.38 -3.35
CA GLU A 99 11.37 -13.51 -4.08
C GLU A 99 10.69 -14.81 -3.63
N PHE A 100 10.54 -15.75 -4.55
CA PHE A 100 9.86 -17.03 -4.33
C PHE A 100 10.65 -18.18 -4.96
N PRO A 101 10.65 -19.38 -4.37
CA PRO A 101 11.28 -20.56 -4.98
C PRO A 101 10.75 -20.83 -6.40
N VAL A 102 9.43 -20.71 -6.58
CA VAL A 102 8.77 -20.91 -7.87
C VAL A 102 7.81 -19.76 -8.14
N VAL A 103 7.89 -19.18 -9.34
CA VAL A 103 6.96 -18.15 -9.83
C VAL A 103 6.22 -18.67 -11.05
N VAL A 104 4.90 -18.49 -11.07
CA VAL A 104 4.05 -18.82 -12.22
C VAL A 104 3.42 -17.53 -12.75
N VAL A 105 3.77 -17.14 -13.96
CA VAL A 105 3.08 -16.08 -14.70
C VAL A 105 1.95 -16.75 -15.48
N ALA A 106 0.73 -16.65 -14.95
CA ALA A 106 -0.39 -17.47 -15.41
C ALA A 106 -0.95 -17.05 -16.78
N ASP A 107 -0.84 -15.77 -17.14
CA ASP A 107 -1.53 -15.18 -18.29
C ASP A 107 -0.55 -14.41 -19.20
N ALA A 108 0.46 -15.11 -19.70
CA ALA A 108 1.41 -14.56 -20.67
C ALA A 108 0.80 -14.55 -22.08
N VAL A 109 -0.26 -13.76 -22.27
CA VAL A 109 -1.04 -13.63 -23.51
C VAL A 109 -1.01 -12.20 -24.05
N GLU A 110 -1.27 -12.04 -25.35
CA GLU A 110 -1.39 -10.72 -25.99
C GLU A 110 -2.51 -9.90 -25.34
N GLY A 111 -2.23 -8.62 -25.04
CA GLY A 111 -3.15 -7.70 -24.37
C GLY A 111 -3.11 -7.74 -22.83
N ALA A 112 -2.56 -8.80 -22.22
CA ALA A 112 -2.24 -8.85 -20.79
C ALA A 112 -0.76 -8.55 -20.54
N ILE A 113 0.14 -9.17 -21.31
CA ILE A 113 1.58 -8.91 -21.31
C ILE A 113 2.05 -8.87 -22.77
N PRO A 114 2.37 -7.71 -23.36
CA PRO A 114 2.21 -6.38 -22.78
C PRO A 114 0.73 -6.02 -22.53
N ALA A 115 0.47 -5.28 -21.46
CA ALA A 115 -0.87 -4.76 -21.21
C ALA A 115 -1.21 -3.65 -22.23
N HIS A 116 -2.38 -3.75 -22.85
CA HIS A 116 -2.89 -2.71 -23.73
C HIS A 116 -4.05 -1.96 -23.09
N PHE A 117 -3.80 -0.69 -22.74
CA PHE A 117 -4.83 0.20 -22.23
C PHE A 117 -5.51 0.98 -23.37
N PRO A 118 -6.84 1.18 -23.34
CA PRO A 118 -7.53 2.00 -24.33
C PRO A 118 -6.97 3.43 -24.36
N GLU A 119 -6.94 4.04 -25.56
CA GLU A 119 -6.42 5.40 -25.76
C GLU A 119 -7.15 6.45 -24.89
N SER A 120 -8.43 6.24 -24.58
CA SER A 120 -9.20 7.10 -23.68
C SER A 120 -8.64 7.12 -22.25
N VAL A 121 -8.25 5.97 -21.71
CA VAL A 121 -7.63 5.82 -20.39
C VAL A 121 -6.23 6.43 -20.40
N ARG A 122 -5.47 6.17 -21.46
CA ARG A 122 -4.11 6.74 -21.66
C ARG A 122 -4.13 8.26 -21.77
N ALA A 123 -5.05 8.83 -22.55
CA ALA A 123 -5.21 10.27 -22.70
C ALA A 123 -5.62 10.95 -21.39
N GLN A 124 -6.34 10.25 -20.51
CA GLN A 124 -6.63 10.74 -19.17
C GLN A 124 -5.36 10.74 -18.29
N LEU A 125 -4.62 9.62 -18.22
CA LEU A 125 -3.36 9.52 -17.48
C LEU A 125 -2.32 10.56 -17.95
N ARG A 126 -2.15 10.76 -19.26
CA ARG A 126 -1.23 11.77 -19.83
C ARG A 126 -1.63 13.20 -19.45
N ARG A 127 -2.94 13.50 -19.39
CA ARG A 127 -3.44 14.80 -18.92
C ARG A 127 -3.20 15.01 -17.42
N GLU A 128 -3.32 13.96 -16.62
CA GLU A 128 -3.10 14.01 -15.16
C GLU A 128 -1.60 14.05 -14.77
N LEU A 129 -0.72 13.57 -15.65
CA LEU A 129 0.73 13.49 -15.47
C LEU A 129 1.52 14.62 -16.19
N ALA A 130 0.84 15.69 -16.62
CA ALA A 130 1.39 16.78 -17.44
C ALA A 130 2.85 17.14 -17.12
N GLY A 131 3.78 16.87 -18.06
CA GLY A 131 5.19 17.29 -17.98
C GLY A 131 6.25 16.24 -18.29
N VAL A 132 5.90 14.96 -18.44
CA VAL A 132 6.87 13.91 -18.83
C VAL A 132 6.83 13.73 -20.34
N GLU A 133 7.91 14.10 -21.03
CA GLU A 133 8.09 13.78 -22.46
C GLU A 133 8.10 12.26 -22.69
N PRO A 134 7.61 11.78 -23.85
CA PRO A 134 7.39 10.37 -24.14
C PRO A 134 8.70 9.66 -24.50
N TRP A 135 9.60 9.48 -23.53
CA TRP A 135 10.91 8.86 -23.76
C TRP A 135 10.96 7.34 -23.54
N LEU A 136 9.87 6.71 -23.14
CA LEU A 136 9.80 5.26 -22.98
C LEU A 136 8.72 4.70 -23.90
N ASP A 137 9.14 3.83 -24.81
CA ASP A 137 8.24 2.93 -25.53
C ASP A 137 7.42 2.16 -24.49
N GLU A 138 6.10 2.30 -24.52
CA GLU A 138 5.19 1.65 -23.58
C GLU A 138 5.39 0.12 -23.58
N THR A 139 5.78 -0.42 -24.72
CA THR A 139 6.14 -1.84 -24.88
C THR A 139 7.37 -2.19 -24.06
N GLU A 140 8.36 -1.31 -24.02
CA GLU A 140 9.59 -1.50 -23.23
C GLU A 140 9.34 -1.37 -21.72
N GLU A 141 8.35 -0.57 -21.31
CA GLU A 141 7.94 -0.52 -19.90
C GLU A 141 7.21 -1.81 -19.49
N GLU A 142 6.30 -2.31 -20.33
CA GLU A 142 5.63 -3.60 -20.11
C GLU A 142 6.63 -4.78 -20.13
N ARG A 143 7.67 -4.68 -20.95
CA ARG A 143 8.81 -5.61 -20.92
C ARG A 143 9.54 -5.59 -19.58
N ARG A 144 9.73 -4.41 -18.97
CA ARG A 144 10.31 -4.29 -17.61
C ARG A 144 9.40 -4.91 -16.57
N VAL A 145 8.08 -4.78 -16.71
CA VAL A 145 7.12 -5.45 -15.82
C VAL A 145 7.30 -6.98 -15.91
N LEU A 146 7.35 -7.55 -17.12
CA LEU A 146 7.62 -8.99 -17.28
C LEU A 146 8.99 -9.36 -16.67
N TYR A 147 10.04 -8.60 -16.92
CA TYR A 147 11.37 -8.83 -16.33
C TYR A 147 11.35 -8.84 -14.80
N VAL A 148 10.58 -7.95 -14.17
CA VAL A 148 10.38 -7.98 -12.71
C VAL A 148 9.78 -9.31 -12.29
N ALA A 149 8.72 -9.78 -12.95
CA ALA A 149 8.08 -11.07 -12.63
C ALA A 149 9.08 -12.25 -12.73
N LEU A 150 9.85 -12.31 -13.82
CA LEU A 150 10.84 -13.35 -14.07
C LEU A 150 11.91 -13.40 -12.98
N THR A 151 12.40 -12.22 -12.57
CA THR A 151 13.47 -12.09 -11.57
C THR A 151 12.99 -12.28 -10.14
N ARG A 152 11.70 -12.53 -9.89
CA ARG A 152 11.22 -12.92 -8.54
C ARG A 152 11.45 -14.40 -8.26
N ALA A 153 11.73 -15.22 -9.29
CA ALA A 153 11.95 -16.65 -9.14
C ALA A 153 13.39 -16.96 -8.70
N GLN A 154 13.56 -17.75 -7.64
CA GLN A 154 14.86 -18.25 -7.20
C GLN A 154 15.27 -19.51 -7.96
N ASP A 155 14.36 -20.50 -8.05
CA ASP A 155 14.67 -21.80 -8.67
C ASP A 155 14.03 -21.96 -10.04
N ARG A 156 12.75 -21.61 -10.18
CA ARG A 156 11.98 -21.86 -11.41
C ARG A 156 10.95 -20.79 -11.72
N VAL A 157 10.90 -20.41 -13.00
CA VAL A 157 9.81 -19.63 -13.57
C VAL A 157 8.98 -20.49 -14.52
N ILE A 158 7.66 -20.35 -14.46
CA ILE A 158 6.71 -20.99 -15.37
C ILE A 158 5.91 -19.89 -16.05
N LEU A 159 6.01 -19.80 -17.37
CA LEU A 159 5.17 -18.92 -18.18
C LEU A 159 4.05 -19.77 -18.77
N ALA A 160 2.81 -19.48 -18.38
CA ALA A 160 1.63 -20.12 -18.94
C ALA A 160 0.97 -19.18 -19.95
N THR A 161 0.59 -19.75 -21.09
CA THR A 161 0.01 -19.01 -22.22
C THR A 161 -1.02 -19.87 -22.94
N THR A 162 -1.73 -19.29 -23.89
CA THR A 162 -2.73 -19.96 -24.72
C THR A 162 -2.32 -19.89 -26.20
N PRO A 163 -2.52 -20.96 -27.00
CA PRO A 163 -2.12 -20.97 -28.42
C PRO A 163 -2.81 -19.91 -29.30
N GLN A 164 -3.97 -19.41 -28.88
CA GLN A 164 -4.79 -18.49 -29.68
C GLN A 164 -4.26 -17.05 -29.68
N ALA A 165 -3.56 -16.63 -28.62
CA ALA A 165 -3.08 -15.27 -28.44
C ALA A 165 -1.85 -15.25 -27.51
N PRO A 166 -0.74 -15.91 -27.87
CA PRO A 166 0.45 -15.89 -27.04
C PRO A 166 1.00 -14.47 -26.91
N SER A 167 1.60 -14.16 -25.76
CA SER A 167 2.30 -12.89 -25.60
C SER A 167 3.43 -12.78 -26.63
N PRO A 168 3.60 -11.65 -27.33
CA PRO A 168 4.70 -11.45 -28.27
C PRO A 168 6.08 -11.53 -27.57
N PHE A 169 6.17 -11.22 -26.28
CA PHE A 169 7.41 -11.36 -25.52
C PHE A 169 7.87 -12.82 -25.37
N LEU A 170 7.00 -13.80 -25.62
CA LEU A 170 7.39 -15.21 -25.58
C LEU A 170 8.27 -15.62 -26.76
N GLU A 171 8.20 -14.91 -27.89
CA GLU A 171 9.02 -15.17 -29.08
C GLU A 171 10.51 -14.89 -28.84
N GLU A 172 10.81 -14.06 -27.85
CA GLU A 172 12.17 -13.66 -27.49
C GLU A 172 12.89 -14.70 -26.62
N PHE A 173 12.14 -15.65 -26.04
CA PHE A 173 12.74 -16.77 -25.34
C PHE A 173 13.24 -17.78 -26.35
N PRO A 174 14.42 -18.40 -26.10
CA PRO A 174 14.89 -19.48 -26.95
C PRO A 174 13.81 -20.54 -27.03
N SER A 175 13.59 -21.08 -28.24
CA SER A 175 12.58 -22.11 -28.48
C SER A 175 12.86 -23.31 -27.58
N VAL A 176 12.21 -23.36 -26.42
CA VAL A 176 12.27 -24.54 -25.57
C VAL A 176 11.35 -25.53 -26.25
N PRO A 177 11.86 -26.66 -26.79
CA PRO A 177 11.00 -27.64 -27.42
C PRO A 177 9.92 -28.00 -26.42
N ALA A 178 8.65 -27.75 -26.80
CA ALA A 178 7.52 -28.17 -26.00
C ALA A 178 7.76 -29.65 -25.67
N PRO A 179 7.79 -30.06 -24.39
CA PRO A 179 8.15 -31.41 -24.04
C PRO A 179 7.26 -32.37 -24.82
N SER A 180 7.84 -33.04 -25.82
CA SER A 180 7.10 -33.91 -26.73
C SER A 180 6.86 -35.22 -26.00
N GLY A 181 5.85 -35.23 -25.15
CA GLY A 181 5.45 -36.36 -24.33
C GLY A 181 4.28 -35.95 -23.45
N LYS A 182 3.50 -36.93 -22.99
CA LYS A 182 2.64 -36.72 -21.81
C LYS A 182 3.55 -36.09 -20.76
N MET A 183 3.18 -34.91 -20.23
CA MET A 183 3.83 -34.35 -19.05
C MET A 183 4.08 -35.53 -18.12
N PRO A 184 5.34 -35.89 -17.81
CA PRO A 184 5.58 -37.00 -16.91
C PRO A 184 4.73 -36.67 -15.70
N ARG A 185 3.79 -37.55 -15.33
CA ARG A 185 3.07 -37.41 -14.07
C ARG A 185 4.18 -37.11 -13.08
N PRO A 186 4.23 -35.91 -12.46
CA PRO A 186 5.32 -35.62 -11.56
C PRO A 186 5.30 -36.81 -10.61
N ALA A 187 6.37 -37.62 -10.61
CA ALA A 187 6.54 -38.62 -9.58
C ALA A 187 6.24 -37.81 -8.33
N ARG A 188 5.17 -38.15 -7.60
CA ARG A 188 4.64 -37.32 -6.50
C ARG A 188 5.78 -37.13 -5.53
N ARG A 189 6.63 -36.15 -5.78
CA ARG A 189 7.47 -35.49 -4.83
C ARG A 189 6.43 -34.64 -4.16
N PHE A 190 5.77 -35.27 -3.19
CA PHE A 190 5.23 -34.49 -2.12
C PHE A 190 6.40 -33.64 -1.66
N TYR A 191 6.30 -32.33 -1.82
CA TYR A 191 6.95 -31.42 -0.90
C TYR A 191 6.20 -31.60 0.44
N SER A 192 6.21 -32.82 1.01
CA SER A 192 5.51 -33.25 2.22
C SER A 192 6.24 -32.80 3.48
N HIS A 193 7.36 -32.13 3.32
CA HIS A 193 7.91 -31.42 4.43
C HIS A 193 7.14 -30.10 4.45
N ALA A 194 6.13 -30.02 5.32
CA ALA A 194 5.90 -28.76 6.02
C ALA A 194 7.29 -28.22 6.35
N PRO A 195 7.63 -27.00 5.91
CA PRO A 195 8.99 -26.53 5.99
C PRO A 195 9.48 -26.76 7.42
N ARG A 196 10.61 -27.49 7.58
CA ARG A 196 11.11 -27.91 8.92
C ARG A 196 11.35 -26.72 9.86
N ARG A 197 11.36 -25.51 9.29
CA ARG A 197 11.34 -24.21 9.94
C ARG A 197 10.13 -23.46 9.42
N ALA A 198 9.42 -22.76 10.30
CA ALA A 198 8.42 -21.79 9.87
C ALA A 198 9.02 -20.89 8.78
N PRO A 199 8.25 -20.54 7.74
CA PRO A 199 8.74 -19.60 6.75
C PRO A 199 9.19 -18.30 7.44
N PRO A 200 10.20 -17.60 6.89
CA PRO A 200 10.65 -16.33 7.44
C PRO A 200 9.46 -15.38 7.58
N LEU A 201 9.35 -14.70 8.73
CA LEU A 201 8.28 -13.73 8.98
C LEU A 201 8.44 -12.54 8.03
N HIS A 202 7.43 -12.22 7.25
CA HIS A 202 7.38 -10.97 6.48
C HIS A 202 6.49 -9.99 7.22
N VAL A 203 7.07 -8.91 7.76
CA VAL A 203 6.35 -7.97 8.62
C VAL A 203 6.63 -6.55 8.16
N HIS A 204 5.60 -5.74 7.97
CA HIS A 204 5.74 -4.31 7.74
C HIS A 204 5.90 -3.56 9.07
N HIS A 205 6.62 -2.44 9.07
CA HIS A 205 6.90 -1.67 10.27
C HIS A 205 5.64 -1.27 11.07
N SER A 206 4.54 -0.92 10.38
CA SER A 206 3.25 -0.63 11.04
C SER A 206 2.65 -1.84 11.76
N GLN A 207 2.93 -3.06 11.32
CA GLN A 207 2.47 -4.27 11.98
C GLN A 207 3.21 -4.51 13.29
N VAL A 208 4.50 -4.17 13.32
CA VAL A 208 5.31 -4.15 14.55
C VAL A 208 4.75 -3.11 15.54
N TYR A 209 4.35 -1.93 15.04
CA TYR A 209 3.64 -0.94 15.86
C TYR A 209 2.37 -1.51 16.48
N ASP A 210 1.48 -2.05 15.65
CA ASP A 210 0.18 -2.54 16.09
C ASP A 210 0.34 -3.69 17.09
N TYR A 211 1.33 -4.58 16.89
CA TYR A 211 1.63 -5.67 17.81
C TYR A 211 2.14 -5.16 19.17
N HIS A 212 3.12 -4.25 19.18
CA HIS A 212 3.64 -3.69 20.43
C HIS A 212 2.62 -2.83 21.17
N PHE A 213 1.78 -2.09 20.44
CA PHE A 213 0.70 -1.31 21.03
C PHE A 213 -0.37 -2.23 21.63
N CYS A 214 -0.81 -3.25 20.89
CA CYS A 214 -1.76 -4.25 21.36
C CYS A 214 -1.75 -5.51 20.46
N PRO A 215 -1.27 -6.66 20.93
CA PRO A 215 -1.26 -7.90 20.13
C PRO A 215 -2.65 -8.31 19.62
N LYS A 216 -3.71 -7.99 20.37
CA LYS A 216 -5.09 -8.24 19.95
C LYS A 216 -5.52 -7.34 18.80
N ARG A 217 -5.04 -6.09 18.75
CA ARG A 217 -5.28 -5.17 17.64
C ARG A 217 -4.59 -5.66 16.38
N TYR A 218 -3.31 -6.07 16.48
CA TYR A 218 -2.60 -6.72 15.38
C TYR A 218 -3.37 -7.94 14.87
N LEU A 219 -3.81 -8.84 15.76
CA LEU A 219 -4.59 -10.02 15.36
C LEU A 219 -5.89 -9.65 14.62
N LEU A 220 -6.58 -8.59 15.04
CA LEU A 220 -7.82 -8.14 14.38
C LEU A 220 -7.52 -7.49 13.02
N ALA A 221 -6.60 -6.53 12.98
CA ALA A 221 -6.29 -5.78 11.77
C ALA A 221 -5.56 -6.65 10.72
N ASP A 222 -4.41 -7.20 11.10
CA ASP A 222 -3.54 -7.97 10.19
C ASP A 222 -3.94 -9.43 10.09
N GLY A 223 -4.37 -10.04 11.20
CA GLY A 223 -4.74 -11.46 11.22
C GLY A 223 -6.11 -11.75 10.62
N TYR A 224 -7.09 -10.87 10.84
CA TYR A 224 -8.47 -11.06 10.36
C TYR A 224 -8.91 -10.04 9.31
N GLY A 225 -8.18 -8.96 9.07
CA GLY A 225 -8.49 -7.97 8.02
C GLY A 225 -9.42 -6.84 8.44
N PHE A 226 -9.62 -6.60 9.74
CA PHE A 226 -10.45 -5.50 10.21
C PHE A 226 -9.86 -4.14 9.83
N ALA A 227 -10.62 -3.33 9.08
CA ALA A 227 -10.17 -2.01 8.66
C ALA A 227 -10.19 -1.02 9.82
N SER A 228 -9.11 -0.27 10.01
CA SER A 228 -9.10 0.86 10.94
C SER A 228 -10.11 1.92 10.47
N GLN A 229 -10.93 2.44 11.38
CA GLN A 229 -11.71 3.65 11.09
C GLN A 229 -10.75 4.76 10.65
N VAL A 230 -11.11 5.52 9.61
CA VAL A 230 -10.36 6.73 9.25
C VAL A 230 -10.66 7.78 10.31
N ILE A 231 -9.85 7.82 11.36
CA ILE A 231 -9.93 8.85 12.39
C ILE A 231 -9.33 10.14 11.78
N ALA A 232 -9.93 11.30 12.03
CA ALA A 232 -9.43 12.60 11.52
C ALA A 232 -7.90 12.84 11.68
N PRO A 233 -7.23 12.42 12.77
CA PRO A 233 -5.76 12.49 12.89
C PRO A 233 -5.00 11.74 11.78
N VAL A 234 -5.57 10.65 11.24
CA VAL A 234 -4.99 9.85 10.16
C VAL A 234 -5.05 10.59 8.82
N SER A 235 -6.18 11.25 8.49
CA SER A 235 -6.31 12.05 7.26
C SER A 235 -5.42 13.29 7.27
N ALA A 236 -5.29 13.93 8.43
CA ALA A 236 -4.39 15.06 8.63
C ALA A 236 -2.92 14.67 8.40
N GLY A 237 -2.49 13.54 9.00
CA GLY A 237 -1.17 12.97 8.75
C GLY A 237 -0.94 12.67 7.27
N GLN A 238 -1.85 11.94 6.61
CA GLN A 238 -1.74 11.61 5.18
C GLN A 238 -1.59 12.85 4.29
N SER A 239 -2.33 13.92 4.57
CA SER A 239 -2.23 15.17 3.81
C SER A 239 -0.83 15.78 3.91
N LEU A 240 -0.23 15.77 5.11
CA LEU A 240 1.13 16.28 5.33
C LEU A 240 2.18 15.38 4.67
N HIS A 241 2.13 14.06 4.86
CA HIS A 241 3.11 13.14 4.25
C HIS A 241 3.09 13.26 2.72
N ARG A 242 1.92 13.28 2.08
CA ARG A 242 1.80 13.47 0.62
C ARG A 242 2.35 14.82 0.15
N ALA A 243 2.07 15.90 0.89
CA ALA A 243 2.58 17.22 0.54
C ALA A 243 4.11 17.29 0.66
N LEU A 244 4.66 16.71 1.73
CA LEU A 244 6.09 16.61 1.97
C LEU A 244 6.78 15.74 0.91
N GLU A 245 6.23 14.56 0.59
CA GLU A 245 6.72 13.69 -0.48
C GLU A 245 6.87 14.44 -1.81
N ILE A 246 5.80 15.13 -2.24
CA ILE A 246 5.81 15.92 -3.49
C ILE A 246 6.86 17.03 -3.39
N PHE A 247 6.91 17.75 -2.27
CA PHE A 247 7.87 18.82 -2.04
C PHE A 247 9.32 18.32 -2.12
N HIS A 248 9.67 17.25 -1.42
CA HIS A 248 11.01 16.69 -1.39
C HIS A 248 11.40 16.08 -2.73
N ARG A 249 10.46 15.47 -3.47
CA ARG A 249 10.70 15.01 -4.85
C ARG A 249 11.13 16.17 -5.74
N LEU A 250 10.39 17.28 -5.70
CA LEU A 250 10.75 18.49 -6.44
C LEU A 250 12.13 19.02 -6.01
N LYS A 251 12.41 19.08 -4.70
CA LYS A 251 13.73 19.55 -4.21
C LYS A 251 14.88 18.62 -4.62
N ARG A 252 14.68 17.30 -4.63
CA ARG A 252 15.64 16.32 -5.15
C ARG A 252 15.94 16.56 -6.63
N ASP A 253 14.90 16.85 -7.40
CA ASP A 253 14.99 17.07 -8.84
C ASP A 253 15.51 18.50 -9.19
N GLY A 254 15.91 19.30 -8.20
CA GLY A 254 16.46 20.64 -8.39
C GLY A 254 15.43 21.73 -8.72
N GLU A 255 14.14 21.41 -8.59
CA GLU A 255 13.04 22.28 -8.97
C GLU A 255 12.82 23.44 -7.99
N ARG A 256 12.57 24.63 -8.53
CA ARG A 256 12.19 25.79 -7.71
C ARG A 256 10.75 25.65 -7.24
N VAL A 257 10.52 25.80 -5.93
CA VAL A 257 9.20 25.66 -5.31
C VAL A 257 8.71 27.01 -4.78
N THR A 258 8.13 27.82 -5.67
CA THR A 258 7.57 29.15 -5.33
C THR A 258 6.38 29.05 -4.37
N PRO A 259 5.99 30.15 -3.69
CA PRO A 259 4.80 30.16 -2.82
C PRO A 259 3.54 29.61 -3.49
N ASP A 260 3.26 29.99 -4.75
CA ASP A 260 2.11 29.47 -5.50
C ASP A 260 2.22 27.96 -5.77
N ARG A 261 3.45 27.47 -6.01
CA ARG A 261 3.69 26.03 -6.19
C ARG A 261 3.46 25.28 -4.88
N ARG A 262 3.82 25.84 -3.73
CA ARG A 262 3.54 25.26 -2.41
C ARG A 262 2.05 25.13 -2.13
N ALA A 263 1.27 26.17 -2.43
CA ALA A 263 -0.19 26.12 -2.33
C ALA A 263 -0.78 24.97 -3.18
N ARG A 264 -0.34 24.85 -4.45
CA ARG A 264 -0.78 23.78 -5.35
C ARG A 264 -0.36 22.38 -4.90
N ILE A 265 0.84 22.23 -4.34
CA ILE A 265 1.32 20.96 -3.78
C ILE A 265 0.36 20.51 -2.67
N PHE A 266 0.07 21.41 -1.74
CA PHE A 266 -0.78 21.08 -0.61
C PHE A 266 -2.23 20.80 -1.04
N GLU A 267 -2.77 21.60 -1.96
CA GLU A 267 -4.10 21.38 -2.53
C GLU A 267 -4.23 20.00 -3.18
N ARG A 268 -3.20 19.56 -3.93
CA ARG A 268 -3.15 18.22 -4.54
C ARG A 268 -3.01 17.10 -3.50
N ALA A 269 -2.28 17.35 -2.42
CA ALA A 269 -2.05 16.39 -1.34
C ALA A 269 -3.25 16.26 -0.38
N TRP A 270 -4.14 17.25 -0.38
CA TRP A 270 -5.21 17.40 0.59
C TRP A 270 -6.18 16.21 0.60
N VAL A 271 -6.19 15.49 1.72
CA VAL A 271 -7.22 14.48 2.00
C VAL A 271 -8.35 15.17 2.73
N ARG A 272 -9.38 15.56 1.96
CA ARG A 272 -10.53 16.27 2.52
C ARG A 272 -11.21 15.43 3.62
N PRO A 273 -11.28 15.94 4.87
CA PRO A 273 -11.99 15.26 5.94
C PRO A 273 -13.49 15.23 5.62
N ARG A 274 -14.17 14.21 6.13
CA ARG A 274 -15.60 14.01 5.84
C ARG A 274 -16.48 15.10 6.48
N ASP A 275 -16.10 15.60 7.66
CA ASP A 275 -16.79 16.74 8.30
C ASP A 275 -16.45 18.06 7.60
N ALA A 276 -17.34 18.48 6.70
CA ALA A 276 -17.22 19.73 5.96
C ALA A 276 -17.14 20.98 6.85
N ARG A 277 -17.68 20.94 8.09
CA ARG A 277 -17.67 22.09 9.01
C ARG A 277 -16.26 22.38 9.53
N LYS A 278 -15.44 21.34 9.70
CA LYS A 278 -14.05 21.45 10.17
C LYS A 278 -13.04 21.52 9.04
N ALA A 279 -13.39 21.05 7.85
CA ALA A 279 -12.50 20.94 6.69
C ALA A 279 -11.70 22.21 6.38
N ARG A 280 -12.34 23.39 6.42
CA ARG A 280 -11.63 24.66 6.14
C ARG A 280 -10.56 24.97 7.17
N ARG A 281 -10.90 24.90 8.46
CA ARG A 281 -9.98 25.18 9.56
C ARG A 281 -8.83 24.18 9.58
N GLU A 282 -9.13 22.91 9.30
CA GLU A 282 -8.14 21.84 9.24
C GLU A 282 -7.17 22.03 8.06
N TYR A 283 -7.70 22.38 6.88
CA TYR A 283 -6.88 22.76 5.72
C TYR A 283 -5.94 23.92 6.05
N GLU A 284 -6.48 25.01 6.60
CA GLU A 284 -5.69 26.21 6.95
C GLU A 284 -4.58 25.87 7.97
N ASN A 285 -4.87 25.03 8.97
CA ASN A 285 -3.89 24.60 9.95
C ASN A 285 -2.76 23.75 9.33
N LEU A 286 -3.12 22.70 8.57
CA LEU A 286 -2.16 21.77 7.98
C LEU A 286 -1.35 22.43 6.87
N TYR A 287 -1.97 23.28 6.04
CA TYR A 287 -1.26 24.10 5.08
C TYR A 287 -0.27 25.02 5.79
N GLY A 288 -0.66 25.64 6.90
CA GLY A 288 0.23 26.45 7.72
C GLY A 288 1.45 25.68 8.26
N ILE A 289 1.27 24.41 8.66
CA ILE A 289 2.37 23.53 9.08
C ILE A 289 3.32 23.25 7.91
N PHE A 290 2.77 22.83 6.77
CA PHE A 290 3.52 22.56 5.55
C PHE A 290 4.28 23.79 5.05
N GLU A 291 3.63 24.96 5.01
CA GLU A 291 4.23 26.22 4.55
C GLU A 291 5.38 26.66 5.46
N ARG A 292 5.24 26.52 6.79
CA ARG A 292 6.35 26.78 7.73
C ARG A 292 7.54 25.87 7.48
N TYR A 293 7.30 24.56 7.32
CA TYR A 293 8.33 23.60 7.00
C TYR A 293 9.05 23.94 5.69
N ALA A 294 8.27 24.20 4.63
CA ALA A 294 8.80 24.49 3.30
C ALA A 294 9.63 25.79 3.25
N ARG A 295 9.25 26.82 4.02
CA ARG A 295 10.05 28.04 4.19
C ARG A 295 11.35 27.77 4.93
N GLN A 296 11.28 27.10 6.08
CA GLN A 296 12.46 26.77 6.88
C GLN A 296 13.46 25.93 6.08
N TRP A 297 12.98 25.06 5.20
CA TRP A 297 13.82 24.31 4.28
C TRP A 297 14.64 25.24 3.38
N GLU A 298 14.02 26.26 2.77
CA GLU A 298 14.71 27.19 1.86
C GLU A 298 15.87 27.91 2.55
N ASP A 299 15.71 28.26 3.83
CA ASP A 299 16.73 28.95 4.63
C ASP A 299 17.91 28.06 5.05
N THR A 300 17.75 26.73 5.04
CA THR A 300 18.72 25.76 5.62
C THR A 300 19.39 24.86 4.57
N THR A 301 19.17 25.11 3.28
CA THR A 301 19.55 24.21 2.18
C THR A 301 21.02 24.18 1.78
N ALA A 302 21.85 25.12 2.24
CA ALA A 302 23.22 25.28 1.71
C ALA A 302 24.13 24.04 1.88
N ARG A 303 23.79 23.12 2.79
CA ARG A 303 24.53 21.87 3.05
C ARG A 303 23.63 20.64 3.16
N MET A 304 22.44 20.69 2.57
CA MET A 304 21.45 19.63 2.67
C MET A 304 21.02 19.17 1.28
N ARG A 305 21.07 17.86 1.06
CA ARG A 305 20.68 17.22 -0.20
C ARG A 305 19.63 16.15 0.06
N VAL A 306 18.50 16.21 -0.64
CA VAL A 306 17.52 15.11 -0.62
C VAL A 306 18.09 13.97 -1.45
N LEU A 307 18.17 12.77 -0.88
CA LEU A 307 18.57 11.57 -1.61
C LEU A 307 17.34 10.89 -2.18
N GLN A 308 16.36 10.56 -1.33
CA GLN A 308 15.15 9.88 -1.75
C GLN A 308 13.99 10.14 -0.76
N PRO A 309 12.85 10.70 -1.22
CA PRO A 309 11.61 10.67 -0.46
C PRO A 309 10.94 9.29 -0.58
N GLU A 310 10.22 8.87 0.46
CA GLU A 310 9.45 7.61 0.49
C GLU A 310 10.30 6.39 0.14
N GLN A 311 11.52 6.32 0.71
CA GLN A 311 12.48 5.26 0.44
C GLN A 311 11.98 3.93 1.03
N PRO A 312 11.69 2.90 0.21
CA PRO A 312 11.37 1.58 0.73
C PRO A 312 12.60 0.99 1.44
N VAL A 313 12.37 0.31 2.55
CA VAL A 313 13.43 -0.29 3.37
C VAL A 313 13.12 -1.75 3.66
N TYR A 314 14.18 -2.58 3.63
CA TYR A 314 14.13 -4.01 3.85
C TYR A 314 15.25 -4.37 4.83
N VAL A 315 14.88 -4.98 5.96
CA VAL A 315 15.82 -5.44 6.98
C VAL A 315 15.66 -6.96 7.09
N ALA A 316 16.62 -7.69 6.54
CA ALA A 316 16.65 -9.15 6.64
C ALA A 316 17.34 -9.59 7.94
N GLN A 317 16.65 -10.39 8.74
CA GLN A 317 17.15 -11.03 9.96
C GLN A 317 16.91 -12.54 9.91
N ALA A 318 17.54 -13.30 10.82
CA ALA A 318 17.39 -14.76 10.88
C ALA A 318 15.92 -15.22 11.01
N ALA A 319 15.07 -14.39 11.63
CA ALA A 319 13.66 -14.70 11.85
C ALA A 319 12.74 -14.28 10.67
N GLY A 320 13.20 -13.43 9.74
CA GLY A 320 12.32 -12.85 8.73
C GLY A 320 12.83 -11.57 8.08
N ILE A 321 11.96 -10.92 7.31
CA ILE A 321 12.18 -9.64 6.66
C ILE A 321 11.23 -8.61 7.25
N LEU A 322 11.79 -7.55 7.83
CA LEU A 322 11.06 -6.35 8.21
C LEU A 322 11.07 -5.37 7.03
N THR A 323 9.89 -5.00 6.54
CA THR A 323 9.71 -4.01 5.49
C THR A 323 9.21 -2.69 6.07
N GLY A 324 9.46 -1.60 5.36
CA GLY A 324 8.96 -0.29 5.75
C GLY A 324 9.17 0.74 4.66
N ARG A 325 8.90 1.99 5.03
CA ARG A 325 9.10 3.14 4.16
C ARG A 325 9.60 4.30 5.01
N ILE A 326 10.77 4.80 4.67
CA ILE A 326 11.39 5.98 5.27
C ILE A 326 10.78 7.20 4.57
N ASP A 327 10.21 8.14 5.32
CA ASP A 327 9.59 9.33 4.70
C ASP A 327 10.59 10.16 3.89
N LEU A 328 11.78 10.41 4.45
CA LEU A 328 12.83 11.16 3.79
C LEU A 328 14.22 10.62 4.15
N LEU A 329 14.95 10.17 3.14
CA LEU A 329 16.38 9.94 3.19
C LEU A 329 17.10 11.18 2.63
N ARG A 330 17.99 11.77 3.41
CA ARG A 330 18.75 12.97 3.01
C ARG A 330 20.20 12.88 3.47
N GLU A 331 21.00 13.80 2.99
CA GLU A 331 22.38 14.03 3.42
C GLU A 331 22.51 15.45 3.96
N ARG A 332 23.16 15.60 5.12
CA ARG A 332 23.45 16.90 5.73
C ARG A 332 24.86 16.91 6.29
N ASP A 333 25.67 17.87 5.86
CA ASP A 333 27.10 17.95 6.21
C ASP A 333 27.82 16.60 5.98
N ASP A 334 27.63 16.01 4.79
CA ASP A 334 28.19 14.72 4.35
C ASP A 334 27.80 13.51 5.23
N ALA A 335 26.79 13.66 6.09
CA ALA A 335 26.23 12.58 6.89
C ALA A 335 24.84 12.18 6.36
N LEU A 336 24.65 10.87 6.18
CA LEU A 336 23.36 10.28 5.87
C LEU A 336 22.38 10.52 7.04
N GLU A 337 21.15 10.93 6.73
CA GLU A 337 20.09 11.21 7.70
C GLU A 337 18.78 10.52 7.29
N ILE A 338 18.20 9.76 8.23
CA ILE A 338 16.86 9.21 8.12
C ILE A 338 15.92 10.18 8.82
N VAL A 339 14.88 10.64 8.13
CA VAL A 339 13.88 11.55 8.69
C VAL A 339 12.51 10.90 8.59
N GLU A 340 11.82 10.84 9.73
CA GLU A 340 10.44 10.39 9.86
C GLU A 340 9.58 11.55 10.36
N PHE A 341 8.53 11.89 9.63
CA PHE A 341 7.62 12.98 9.99
C PHE A 341 6.48 12.42 10.85
N LYS A 342 6.22 13.05 11.99
CA LYS A 342 5.07 12.72 12.84
C LYS A 342 4.21 13.96 13.06
N TYR A 343 2.93 13.85 12.72
CA TYR A 343 1.95 14.91 12.98
C TYR A 343 1.51 14.96 14.45
N HIS A 344 1.43 13.79 15.10
CA HIS A 344 1.09 13.67 16.52
C HIS A 344 1.99 12.65 17.22
N ALA A 345 2.36 12.96 18.46
CA ALA A 345 2.95 11.98 19.36
C ALA A 345 1.84 11.07 19.90
N ASN A 346 2.10 9.75 19.96
CA ASN A 346 1.26 8.84 20.73
C ASN A 346 1.78 8.79 22.17
N PRO A 347 1.08 9.36 23.16
CA PRO A 347 1.53 9.36 24.55
C PRO A 347 1.58 7.96 25.16
N MET A 348 0.87 6.97 24.60
CA MET A 348 0.95 5.57 25.04
C MET A 348 2.22 4.85 24.53
N MET A 349 2.87 5.39 23.50
CA MET A 349 4.03 4.80 22.84
C MET A 349 5.08 5.90 22.53
N PRO A 350 5.58 6.62 23.55
CA PRO A 350 6.43 7.80 23.34
C PRO A 350 7.76 7.47 22.66
N ASP A 351 8.32 6.29 22.93
CA ASP A 351 9.62 5.87 22.39
C ASP A 351 9.51 5.25 20.99
N TYR A 352 8.29 5.10 20.46
CA TYR A 352 8.09 4.38 19.21
C TYR A 352 8.74 5.05 17.99
N PRO A 353 8.66 6.39 17.81
CA PRO A 353 9.37 7.03 16.70
C PRO A 353 10.87 6.74 16.71
N GLN A 354 11.49 6.68 17.89
CA GLN A 354 12.91 6.32 18.01
C GLN A 354 13.16 4.86 17.60
N ARG A 355 12.34 3.92 18.08
CA ARG A 355 12.44 2.50 17.68
C ARG A 355 12.23 2.30 16.17
N GLN A 356 11.36 3.09 15.55
CA GLN A 356 11.17 3.09 14.10
C GLN A 356 12.45 3.47 13.35
N LEU A 357 13.09 4.55 13.77
CA LEU A 357 14.36 4.99 13.21
C LEU A 357 15.46 3.96 13.43
N GLU A 358 15.54 3.35 14.61
CA GLU A 358 16.48 2.26 14.92
C GLU A 358 16.26 1.06 13.98
N HIS A 359 15.02 0.61 13.79
CA HIS A 359 14.71 -0.46 12.86
C HIS A 359 15.15 -0.12 11.43
N TYR A 360 14.87 1.10 10.96
CA TYR A 360 15.29 1.54 9.63
C TYR A 360 16.81 1.63 9.49
N SER A 361 17.52 2.05 10.54
CA SER A 361 18.98 2.13 10.55
C SER A 361 19.66 0.77 10.30
N LEU A 362 19.02 -0.34 10.69
CA LEU A 362 19.54 -1.69 10.48
C LEU A 362 19.70 -2.07 9.01
N ALA A 363 18.98 -1.38 8.09
CA ALA A 363 19.13 -1.60 6.67
C ALA A 363 20.45 -1.04 6.10
N PHE A 364 21.14 -0.16 6.84
CA PHE A 364 22.33 0.55 6.40
C PHE A 364 23.60 -0.03 7.02
N ALA A 365 23.79 -1.36 6.98
CA ALA A 365 24.85 -2.07 7.74
C ALA A 365 26.29 -1.49 7.65
N ASN A 366 26.65 -0.78 6.56
CA ASN A 366 27.97 -0.20 6.34
C ASN A 366 28.05 1.34 6.52
N GLU A 367 26.91 2.00 6.74
CA GLU A 367 26.82 3.46 6.93
C GLU A 367 25.99 3.72 8.20
N ARG A 368 26.46 4.58 9.12
CA ARG A 368 25.67 4.91 10.31
C ARG A 368 24.87 6.19 10.05
N PRO A 369 23.60 6.08 9.61
CA PRO A 369 22.76 7.27 9.46
C PRO A 369 22.58 7.96 10.81
N ARG A 370 22.57 9.28 10.78
CA ARG A 370 22.00 10.09 11.86
C ARG A 370 20.48 9.92 11.85
N LEU A 371 19.91 9.79 13.04
CA LEU A 371 18.48 9.55 13.27
C LEU A 371 17.78 10.84 13.71
#